data_AF-A0A7C3B3H9-F1
#
_entry.id   AF-A0A7C3B3H9-F1
#
_cell.length_a   1.000
_cell.length_b   1.000
_cell.length_c   1.000
_cell.angle_alpha   90.00
_cell.angle_beta   90.00
_cell.angle_gamma   90.00
#
_symmetry.space_group_name_H-M   'P 1'
#
loop_
_entity.id
_entity.type
_entity.pdbx_description
1 polymer ?
#
loop_
_entity_poly.entity_id
_entity_poly.type
_entity_poly.pdbx_seq_one_letter_code
_entity_poly.pdbx_strand_id
1 'polypeptide(L)'
;MRKVYGGGNRKPFNEIFFLQSFENPAFPPSELKQLIDAARFAPSAMNAQPWRFLWRNNQLYLFIKKRKGGSLASVTNYALHDGGICMANISLAMDALDKNGFWELATSMEEVPSHPADLMLIAKLCFN
;
A
#
# COMPACT_ATOMS: atom_id res chain seq x y z
N MET A 1 -6.46 -22.74 -21.57
CA MET A 1 -7.56 -21.92 -21.02
C MET A 1 -6.94 -20.68 -20.36
N ARG A 2 -7.27 -19.45 -20.78
CA ARG A 2 -6.79 -18.23 -20.11
C ARG A 2 -7.56 -18.07 -18.81
N LYS A 3 -6.87 -18.19 -17.67
CA LYS A 3 -7.49 -17.93 -16.35
C LYS A 3 -7.67 -16.42 -16.23
N VAL A 4 -8.92 -15.96 -16.12
CA VAL A 4 -9.24 -14.53 -15.98
C VAL A 4 -9.13 -14.16 -14.51
N TYR A 5 -8.16 -13.31 -14.15
CA TYR A 5 -7.90 -12.93 -12.75
C TYR A 5 -8.73 -11.72 -12.26
N GLY A 6 -9.87 -11.46 -12.90
CA GLY A 6 -10.82 -10.43 -12.47
C GLY A 6 -10.19 -9.04 -12.33
N GLY A 7 -9.61 -8.51 -13.42
CA GLY A 7 -8.85 -7.25 -13.42
C GLY A 7 -9.62 -6.00 -12.98
N GLY A 8 -10.95 -6.08 -12.78
CA GLY A 8 -11.78 -5.03 -12.17
C GLY A 8 -12.06 -5.19 -10.68
N ASN A 9 -11.78 -6.37 -10.09
CA ASN A 9 -12.08 -6.63 -8.68
C ASN A 9 -11.02 -5.95 -7.80
N ARG A 10 -11.47 -5.09 -6.89
CA ARG A 10 -10.61 -4.40 -5.92
C ARG A 10 -10.97 -4.77 -4.50
N LYS A 11 -9.94 -4.96 -3.68
CA LYS A 11 -10.11 -5.18 -2.24
C LYS A 11 -10.89 -4.01 -1.62
N PRO A 12 -11.78 -4.28 -0.67
CA PRO A 12 -12.45 -3.24 0.10
C PRO A 12 -11.43 -2.49 0.97
N PHE A 13 -11.74 -1.26 1.39
CA PHE A 13 -10.84 -0.44 2.18
C PHE A 13 -10.37 -1.11 3.46
N ASN A 14 -11.29 -1.73 4.19
CA ASN A 14 -11.01 -2.42 5.45
C ASN A 14 -10.08 -3.65 5.32
N GLU A 15 -9.77 -4.11 4.10
CA GLU A 15 -8.73 -5.13 3.88
C GLU A 15 -7.33 -4.54 3.66
N ILE A 16 -7.24 -3.26 3.31
CA ILE A 16 -6.00 -2.61 2.89
C ILE A 16 -5.65 -1.35 3.66
N PHE A 17 -6.54 -0.78 4.49
CA PHE A 17 -6.33 0.46 5.22
C PHE A 17 -6.62 0.25 6.71
N PHE A 18 -5.69 0.70 7.55
CA PHE A 18 -5.68 0.51 8.99
C PHE A 18 -5.40 1.84 9.69
N LEU A 19 -6.06 2.08 10.83
CA LEU A 19 -5.96 3.32 11.59
C LEU A 19 -5.26 3.08 12.93
N GLN A 20 -4.13 3.75 13.16
CA GLN A 20 -3.24 3.63 14.33
C GLN A 20 -2.55 2.27 14.50
N SER A 21 -3.22 1.15 14.22
CA SER A 21 -2.63 -0.20 14.28
C SER A 21 -3.34 -1.18 13.33
N PHE A 22 -2.71 -2.33 13.06
CA PHE A 22 -3.24 -3.35 12.14
C PHE A 22 -4.45 -4.13 12.69
N GLU A 23 -4.76 -3.96 13.97
CA GLU A 23 -5.95 -4.50 14.63
C GLU A 23 -7.20 -3.64 14.35
N ASN A 24 -7.03 -2.45 13.76
CA ASN A 24 -8.11 -1.49 13.51
C ASN A 24 -8.30 -1.23 12.00
N PRO A 25 -8.88 -2.19 11.25
CA PRO A 25 -9.23 -1.99 9.85
C PRO A 25 -10.30 -0.89 9.74
N ALA A 26 -10.08 0.06 8.83
CA ALA A 26 -10.90 1.26 8.76
C ALA A 26 -11.19 1.69 7.32
N PHE A 27 -12.09 2.68 7.19
CA PHE A 27 -12.17 3.48 5.98
C PHE A 27 -11.19 4.65 6.06
N PRO A 28 -10.55 5.05 4.95
CA PRO A 28 -9.68 6.21 4.96
C PRO A 28 -10.48 7.49 5.27
N PRO A 29 -9.87 8.46 5.99
CA PRO A 29 -10.48 9.78 6.15
C PRO A 29 -10.67 10.45 4.78
N SER A 30 -11.58 11.42 4.71
CA SER A 30 -11.98 12.09 3.45
C SER A 30 -10.78 12.60 2.65
N GLU A 31 -9.78 13.18 3.32
CA GLU A 31 -8.56 13.73 2.73
C GLU A 31 -7.65 12.69 2.07
N LEU A 32 -7.70 11.43 2.53
CA LEU A 32 -6.91 10.31 1.98
C LEU A 32 -7.73 9.43 1.04
N LYS A 33 -9.06 9.50 1.10
CA LYS A 33 -9.93 8.57 0.38
C LYS A 33 -9.60 8.46 -1.10
N GLN A 34 -9.40 9.58 -1.78
CA GLN A 34 -9.08 9.59 -3.22
C GLN A 34 -7.69 9.01 -3.51
N LEU A 35 -6.71 9.26 -2.63
CA LEU A 35 -5.36 8.68 -2.76
C LEU A 35 -5.39 7.15 -2.56
N ILE A 36 -6.11 6.68 -1.54
CA ILE A 36 -6.27 5.24 -1.29
C ILE A 36 -7.12 4.58 -2.38
N ASP A 37 -8.10 5.26 -2.96
CA ASP A 37 -8.81 4.77 -4.15
C ASP A 37 -7.86 4.63 -5.35
N ALA A 38 -7.00 5.61 -5.62
CA ALA A 38 -5.99 5.49 -6.69
C ALA A 38 -5.06 4.29 -6.50
N ALA A 39 -4.61 4.06 -5.26
CA ALA A 39 -3.85 2.88 -4.89
C ALA A 39 -4.65 1.57 -5.11
N ARG A 40 -5.93 1.52 -4.71
CA ARG A 40 -6.79 0.37 -4.97
C ARG A 40 -6.82 0.06 -6.45
N PHE A 41 -6.94 1.06 -7.32
CA PHE A 41 -7.02 0.83 -8.76
C PHE A 41 -5.71 0.46 -9.45
N ALA A 42 -4.55 0.52 -8.77
CA ALA A 42 -3.28 0.08 -9.32
C ALA A 42 -3.33 -1.38 -9.81
N PRO A 43 -2.68 -1.72 -10.95
CA PRO A 43 -2.53 -3.10 -11.37
C PRO A 43 -1.55 -3.84 -10.46
N SER A 44 -1.70 -5.16 -10.35
CA SER A 44 -0.76 -6.02 -9.62
C SER A 44 -0.70 -7.42 -10.22
N ALA A 45 0.43 -8.11 -10.04
CA ALA A 45 0.59 -9.47 -10.50
C ALA A 45 -0.49 -10.39 -9.92
N MET A 46 -1.20 -11.12 -10.79
CA MET A 46 -2.30 -12.00 -10.41
C MET A 46 -3.47 -11.28 -9.69
N ASN A 47 -3.56 -9.95 -9.85
CA ASN A 47 -4.49 -9.09 -9.12
C ASN A 47 -4.35 -9.25 -7.58
N ALA A 48 -3.13 -9.50 -7.09
CA ALA A 48 -2.87 -9.83 -5.69
C ALA A 48 -3.15 -8.67 -4.72
N GLN A 49 -2.98 -7.42 -5.18
CA GLN A 49 -3.19 -6.20 -4.40
C GLN A 49 -2.48 -6.27 -3.03
N PRO A 50 -1.14 -6.42 -3.04
CA PRO A 50 -0.38 -6.77 -1.84
C PRO A 50 -0.21 -5.60 -0.86
N TRP A 51 -0.49 -4.36 -1.27
CA TRP A 51 -0.34 -3.16 -0.45
C TRP A 51 -1.27 -3.15 0.77
N ARG A 52 -0.73 -2.71 1.90
CA ARG A 52 -1.43 -2.42 3.14
C ARG A 52 -0.99 -1.05 3.63
N PHE A 53 -1.94 -0.23 4.02
CA PHE A 53 -1.74 1.14 4.46
C PHE A 53 -2.02 1.25 5.94
N LEU A 54 -1.07 1.83 6.68
CA LEU A 54 -1.27 2.19 8.07
C LEU A 54 -1.25 3.72 8.17
N TRP A 55 -2.35 4.31 8.61
CA TRP A 55 -2.44 5.73 8.94
C TRP A 55 -2.23 5.91 10.44
N ARG A 56 -1.10 6.50 10.83
CA ARG A 56 -0.72 6.69 12.22
C ARG A 56 0.04 8.00 12.36
N ASN A 57 -0.24 8.78 13.40
CA ASN A 57 0.45 10.05 13.67
C ASN A 57 0.54 10.98 12.44
N ASN A 58 -0.57 11.11 11.70
CA ASN A 58 -0.65 11.91 10.47
C ASN A 58 0.33 11.49 9.35
N GLN A 59 0.74 10.23 9.36
CA GLN A 59 1.66 9.64 8.38
C GLN A 59 1.05 8.38 7.77
N LEU A 60 1.20 8.24 6.45
CA LEU A 60 0.69 7.10 5.70
C LEU A 60 1.85 6.16 5.37
N TYR A 61 1.89 5.02 6.04
CA TYR A 61 2.88 3.99 5.83
C TYR A 61 2.37 2.96 4.82
N LEU A 62 3.22 2.56 3.88
CA LEU A 62 2.95 1.53 2.88
C LEU A 62 3.73 0.26 3.20
N PHE A 63 2.98 -0.82 3.40
CA PHE A 63 3.47 -2.16 3.61
C PHE A 63 3.10 -3.08 2.46
N ILE A 64 3.91 -4.11 2.23
CA ILE A 64 3.65 -5.18 1.27
C ILE A 64 3.41 -6.48 2.02
N LYS A 65 2.27 -7.12 1.75
CA LYS A 65 1.93 -8.44 2.26
C LYS A 65 2.77 -9.51 1.54
N LYS A 66 3.57 -10.23 2.31
CA LYS A 66 4.36 -11.39 1.88
C LYS A 66 3.40 -12.51 1.46
N ARG A 67 3.74 -13.20 0.37
CA ARG A 67 2.97 -14.39 -0.05
C ARG A 67 3.20 -15.53 0.94
N LYS A 68 2.13 -16.26 1.29
CA LYS A 68 2.23 -17.45 2.17
C LYS A 68 3.07 -18.53 1.45
N GLY A 69 4.09 -19.06 2.14
CA GLY A 69 4.83 -20.25 1.70
C GLY A 69 6.10 -20.01 0.89
N GLY A 70 6.72 -18.83 0.94
CA GLY A 70 8.06 -18.69 0.38
C GLY A 70 8.94 -17.72 1.14
N SER A 71 10.25 -17.88 0.96
CA SER A 71 11.29 -17.05 1.59
C SER A 71 11.15 -15.58 1.20
N LEU A 72 11.92 -14.69 1.84
CA LEU A 72 12.06 -13.28 1.43
C LEU A 72 12.38 -13.15 -0.08
N ALA A 73 13.07 -14.15 -0.64
CA ALA A 73 13.41 -14.31 -2.07
C ALA A 73 12.22 -14.71 -2.99
N SER A 74 11.08 -15.13 -2.44
CA SER A 74 9.85 -15.44 -3.20
C SER A 74 8.82 -14.30 -3.21
N VAL A 75 8.91 -13.39 -2.23
CA VAL A 75 8.13 -12.14 -2.16
C VAL A 75 8.59 -11.16 -3.26
N THR A 76 9.79 -11.37 -3.79
CA THR A 76 10.70 -10.28 -4.15
C THR A 76 10.59 -9.77 -5.58
N ASN A 77 10.12 -10.55 -6.57
CA ASN A 77 10.15 -10.03 -7.94
C ASN A 77 8.88 -9.32 -8.41
N TYR A 78 7.73 -9.47 -7.75
CA TYR A 78 6.53 -8.76 -8.20
C TYR A 78 5.85 -7.96 -7.11
N ALA A 79 5.84 -8.39 -5.85
CA ALA A 79 5.09 -7.64 -4.82
C ALA A 79 5.72 -6.26 -4.53
N LEU A 80 7.05 -6.15 -4.62
CA LEU A 80 7.74 -4.86 -4.52
C LEU A 80 7.51 -3.98 -5.76
N HIS A 81 7.52 -4.57 -6.96
CA HIS A 81 7.16 -3.85 -8.20
C HIS A 81 5.70 -3.36 -8.16
N ASP A 82 4.77 -4.20 -7.72
CA ASP A 82 3.36 -3.85 -7.49
C ASP A 82 3.24 -2.72 -6.45
N GLY A 83 4.12 -2.73 -5.42
CA GLY A 83 4.25 -1.64 -4.46
C GLY A 83 4.68 -0.32 -5.10
N GLY A 84 5.68 -0.35 -6.00
CA GLY A 84 6.10 0.83 -6.76
C GLY A 84 5.00 1.38 -7.68
N ILE A 85 4.24 0.50 -8.34
CA ILE A 85 3.07 0.91 -9.14
C ILE A 85 2.01 1.57 -8.26
N CYS A 86 1.75 0.99 -7.08
CA CYS A 86 0.84 1.55 -6.10
C CYS A 86 1.28 2.96 -5.63
N MET A 87 2.57 3.14 -5.33
CA MET A 87 3.15 4.45 -4.99
C MET A 87 2.97 5.46 -6.12
N ALA A 88 3.25 5.06 -7.37
CA ALA A 88 3.10 5.93 -8.54
C ALA A 88 1.63 6.36 -8.75
N ASN A 89 0.66 5.45 -8.58
CA ASN A 89 -0.75 5.78 -8.67
C ASN A 89 -1.20 6.79 -7.60
N ILE A 90 -0.69 6.66 -6.36
CA ILE A 90 -0.93 7.66 -5.31
C ILE A 90 -0.32 9.00 -5.70
N SER A 91 0.93 9.03 -6.17
CA SER A 91 1.61 10.27 -6.56
C SER A 91 0.88 10.99 -7.70
N LEU A 92 0.41 10.27 -8.72
CA LEU A 92 -0.41 10.86 -9.79
C LEU A 92 -1.75 11.43 -9.26
N ALA A 93 -2.36 10.76 -8.28
CA ALA A 93 -3.56 11.26 -7.64
C ALA A 93 -3.28 12.48 -6.74
N MET A 94 -2.11 12.57 -6.13
CA MET A 94 -1.68 13.76 -5.39
C MET A 94 -1.52 14.95 -6.33
N ASP A 95 -0.81 14.77 -7.44
CA ASP A 95 -0.63 15.81 -8.47
C ASP A 95 -1.99 16.29 -9.00
N ALA A 96 -2.91 15.37 -9.32
CA ALA A 96 -4.25 15.71 -9.81
C ALA A 96 -5.15 16.40 -8.78
N LEU A 97 -4.80 16.36 -7.49
CA LEU A 97 -5.54 16.97 -6.39
C LEU A 97 -4.81 18.17 -5.78
N ASP A 98 -3.73 18.65 -6.43
CA ASP A 98 -2.85 19.72 -5.94
C ASP A 98 -2.33 19.45 -4.50
N LYS A 99 -2.06 18.18 -4.17
CA LYS A 99 -1.53 17.77 -2.87
C LYS A 99 -0.01 17.61 -2.96
N ASN A 100 0.71 18.32 -2.10
CA ASN A 100 2.17 18.24 -2.03
C ASN A 100 2.63 17.15 -1.04
N GLY A 101 3.67 16.41 -1.43
CA GLY A 101 4.33 15.45 -0.56
C GLY A 101 5.31 14.56 -1.31
N PHE A 102 6.01 13.70 -0.58
CA PHE A 102 7.02 12.80 -1.14
C PHE A 102 7.04 11.46 -0.42
N TRP A 103 7.52 10.44 -1.13
CA TRP A 103 7.76 9.12 -0.55
C TRP A 103 9.14 9.05 0.09
N GLU A 104 9.18 8.70 1.36
CA GLU A 104 10.38 8.29 2.09
C GLU A 104 10.46 6.76 2.08
N LEU A 105 11.56 6.19 1.60
CA LEU A 105 11.73 4.74 1.54
C LEU A 105 12.08 4.15 2.90
N ALA A 106 11.61 2.94 3.20
CA ALA A 106 11.84 2.30 4.49
C ALA A 106 13.32 2.14 4.86
N THR A 107 14.22 2.05 3.87
CA THR A 107 15.67 1.96 4.07
C THR A 107 16.28 3.17 4.75
N SER A 108 15.60 4.33 4.74
CA SER A 108 16.06 5.56 5.40
C SER A 108 15.39 5.83 6.74
N MET A 109 14.52 4.94 7.22
CA MET A 109 13.69 5.19 8.41
C MET A 109 14.31 4.57 9.67
N GLU A 110 14.40 5.37 10.74
CA GLU A 110 14.89 4.91 12.06
C GLU A 110 13.79 4.16 12.85
N GLU A 111 12.54 4.62 12.73
CA GLU A 111 11.40 4.04 13.45
C GLU A 111 10.42 3.36 12.49
N VAL A 112 10.13 2.08 12.77
CA VAL A 112 9.16 1.27 12.04
C VAL A 112 7.97 0.97 12.95
N PRO A 113 6.73 1.30 12.55
CA PRO A 113 5.56 0.93 13.34
C PRO A 113 5.47 -0.58 13.57
N SER A 114 4.97 -0.99 14.74
CA SER A 114 4.66 -2.41 15.00
C SER A 114 3.74 -2.96 13.91
N HIS A 115 4.07 -4.14 13.38
CA HIS A 115 3.36 -4.74 12.26
C HIS A 115 3.43 -6.27 12.29
N PRO A 116 2.44 -6.97 11.72
CA PRO A 116 2.47 -8.42 11.55
C PRO A 116 3.70 -8.89 10.76
N ALA A 117 4.22 -10.07 11.11
CA ALA A 117 5.43 -10.63 10.50
C ALA A 117 5.30 -10.90 8.99
N ASP A 118 4.07 -11.06 8.47
CA ASP A 118 3.78 -11.24 7.05
C ASP A 118 3.69 -9.92 6.29
N LEU A 119 3.88 -8.77 6.94
CA LEU A 119 3.99 -7.47 6.29
C LEU A 119 5.46 -7.01 6.25
N MET A 120 5.78 -6.21 5.24
CA MET A 120 7.07 -5.57 5.07
C MET A 120 6.84 -4.09 4.80
N LEU A 121 7.37 -3.21 5.64
CA LEU A 121 7.36 -1.77 5.36
C LEU A 121 8.25 -1.50 4.13
N ILE A 122 7.75 -0.70 3.18
CA ILE A 122 8.53 -0.31 2.00
C ILE A 122 8.68 1.21 1.86
N ALA A 123 7.72 1.99 2.35
CA ALA A 123 7.78 3.46 2.29
C ALA A 123 6.79 4.12 3.26
N LYS A 124 6.97 5.43 3.48
CA LYS A 124 6.02 6.33 4.14
C LYS A 124 5.79 7.55 3.25
N LEU A 125 4.55 7.99 3.12
CA LEU A 125 4.21 9.24 2.45
C LEU A 125 4.26 10.39 3.46
N CYS A 126 5.08 11.39 3.17
CA CYS A 126 5.20 12.63 3.92
C CYS A 126 4.46 13.73 3.16
N PHE A 127 3.45 14.33 3.79
CA PHE A 127 2.80 15.54 3.28
C PHE A 127 3.64 16.77 3.64
N ASN A 128 3.65 17.77 2.75
CA ASN A 128 4.31 19.06 2.99
C ASN A 128 3.39 20.03 3.74
#